data_AF-A0A3D3LL27-F1
#
_entry.id   AF-A0A3D3LL27-F1
#
_cell.length_a   1.000
_cell.length_b   1.000
_cell.length_c   1.000
_cell.angle_alpha   90.00
_cell.angle_beta   90.00
_cell.angle_gamma   90.00
#
_symmetry.space_group_name_H-M   'P 1'
#
loop_
_entity.id
_entity.type
_entity.pdbx_description
1 polymer ?
#
loop_
_entity_poly.entity_id
_entity_poly.type
_entity_poly.pdbx_seq_one_letter_code
_entity_poly.pdbx_strand_id
1 'polypeptide(L)'
;MEPVLKSNVIAVFLLFGLCGAFTLTDGTLHQAVAQTKEKRQLKNLEKEIRARDEKRVELEKQAEQIATQRRKLQLNMIFIAEQIRANEQRQIKINKKLDALLTTQSDLLAALNKDRVNLSQSLAALQRFEKSTPPALAVRPDDALEGIRGALAMAGIVPSLKQKVDEIHARLDELSAIRRQIVKRQQELDDALAKAESDRAKLDSLVAEKQQAEAVRRQEAANEQAAIKQLAAKAKNLKDLVTKLEKRRAKQHNQIKGFSRTRGKLPLPVSGKLLSRPETIRKNTESGREGAYILTRAQTLVTAPYDAQVLYAGPFRDYG
;
A
#
# COMPACT_ATOMS: atom_id res chain seq x y z
N MET A 1 10.55 28.38 -42.29
CA MET A 1 10.21 29.77 -41.96
C MET A 1 10.82 30.09 -40.60
N GLU A 2 12.05 30.57 -40.65
CA GLU A 2 12.74 31.36 -39.62
C GLU A 2 12.32 32.85 -39.79
N PRO A 3 12.81 33.86 -39.03
CA PRO A 3 13.24 33.96 -37.62
C PRO A 3 12.87 35.34 -36.94
N VAL A 4 13.59 35.69 -35.85
CA VAL A 4 13.91 37.04 -35.27
C VAL A 4 12.89 37.55 -34.22
N LEU A 5 13.24 37.92 -32.96
CA LEU A 5 14.24 38.89 -32.52
C LEU A 5 14.97 38.53 -31.21
N LYS A 6 16.28 38.76 -31.26
CA LYS A 6 17.21 38.94 -30.14
C LYS A 6 16.98 40.31 -29.48
N SER A 7 17.30 40.45 -28.20
CA SER A 7 17.81 41.73 -27.68
C SER A 7 18.82 41.49 -26.55
N ASN A 8 20.09 41.69 -26.89
CA ASN A 8 21.19 41.92 -25.98
C ASN A 8 21.20 43.42 -25.67
N VAL A 9 21.23 43.81 -24.40
CA VAL A 9 21.59 45.17 -24.01
C VAL A 9 22.96 45.12 -23.34
N ILE A 10 23.95 45.56 -24.12
CA ILE A 10 25.27 46.00 -23.69
C ILE A 10 25.10 47.45 -23.24
N ALA A 11 25.50 47.76 -22.01
CA ALA A 11 25.73 49.13 -21.58
C ALA A 11 27.17 49.22 -21.04
N VAL A 12 28.04 49.74 -21.89
CA VAL A 12 29.40 50.22 -21.59
C VAL A 12 29.41 51.69 -21.97
N PHE A 13 29.96 52.54 -21.10
CA PHE A 13 30.49 53.92 -21.24
C PHE A 13 30.04 54.76 -20.03
N LEU A 14 30.83 55.65 -19.42
CA LEU A 14 32.28 55.83 -19.25
C LEU A 14 32.44 57.07 -18.35
N LEU A 15 33.44 57.02 -17.46
CA LEU A 15 34.33 58.10 -17.00
C LEU A 15 33.80 59.35 -16.26
N PHE A 16 34.44 59.58 -15.10
CA PHE A 16 35.01 60.81 -14.51
C PHE A 16 34.77 60.70 -12.98
N GLY A 17 35.73 60.58 -12.09
CA GLY A 17 37.15 60.92 -12.08
C GLY A 17 37.40 61.54 -10.71
N LEU A 18 38.18 60.92 -9.82
CA LEU A 18 38.91 61.66 -8.79
C LEU A 18 40.04 60.83 -8.20
N CYS A 19 41.15 61.54 -8.03
CA CYS A 19 42.47 61.14 -7.59
C CYS A 19 42.47 60.56 -6.16
N GLY A 20 43.28 59.53 -5.94
CA GLY A 20 43.55 58.97 -4.63
C GLY A 20 44.64 57.91 -4.71
N ALA A 21 45.89 58.34 -4.55
CA ALA A 21 47.05 57.47 -4.46
C ALA A 21 46.87 56.45 -3.33
N PHE A 22 46.93 55.15 -3.64
CA PHE A 22 47.14 54.10 -2.65
C PHE A 22 47.99 52.99 -3.22
N THR A 23 49.00 52.63 -2.44
CA THR A 23 50.11 51.73 -2.73
C THR A 23 49.70 50.25 -2.83
N LEU A 24 50.40 49.51 -3.69
CA LEU A 24 50.81 48.10 -3.58
C LEU A 24 49.89 47.16 -2.79
N THR A 25 49.25 46.20 -3.46
CA THR A 25 49.09 44.79 -3.01
C THR A 25 48.36 43.97 -4.08
N ASP A 26 49.12 43.45 -5.05
CA ASP A 26 48.67 42.34 -5.89
C ASP A 26 48.64 41.07 -5.04
N GLY A 27 47.46 40.66 -4.55
CA GLY A 27 47.37 39.44 -3.74
C GLY A 27 45.99 38.96 -3.26
N THR A 28 44.86 39.62 -3.56
CA THR A 28 43.57 39.29 -2.90
C THR A 28 42.38 39.02 -3.82
N LEU A 29 42.52 39.17 -5.14
CA LEU A 29 41.38 38.94 -6.05
C LEU A 29 40.98 37.47 -6.22
N HIS A 30 41.80 36.51 -5.79
CA HIS A 30 41.46 35.08 -5.83
C HIS A 30 40.70 34.54 -4.59
N GLN A 31 40.76 35.21 -3.43
CA GLN A 31 40.08 34.74 -2.21
C GLN A 31 38.60 35.17 -2.12
N ALA A 32 38.24 36.34 -2.66
CA ALA A 32 36.86 36.84 -2.61
C ALA A 32 35.88 36.07 -3.54
N VAL A 33 36.38 35.54 -4.66
CA VAL A 33 35.59 34.77 -5.64
C VAL A 33 35.37 33.32 -5.17
N ALA A 34 36.30 32.77 -4.38
CA ALA A 34 36.16 31.44 -3.76
C ALA A 34 35.11 31.45 -2.63
N GLN A 35 35.16 32.44 -1.73
CA GLN A 35 34.20 32.58 -0.62
C GLN A 35 32.75 32.88 -1.08
N THR A 36 32.56 33.48 -2.25
CA THR A 36 31.22 33.75 -2.82
C THR A 36 30.58 32.54 -3.50
N LYS A 37 31.38 31.61 -4.06
CA LYS A 37 30.88 30.32 -4.59
C LYS A 37 30.41 29.40 -3.47
N GLU A 38 31.18 29.26 -2.40
CA GLU A 38 30.83 28.42 -1.24
C GLU A 38 29.57 28.94 -0.53
N LYS A 39 29.44 30.26 -0.31
CA LYS A 39 28.21 30.86 0.25
C LYS A 39 26.96 30.63 -0.62
N ARG A 40 27.09 30.60 -1.95
CA ARG A 40 25.98 30.26 -2.87
C ARG A 40 25.62 28.78 -2.82
N GLN A 41 26.62 27.90 -2.72
CA GLN A 41 26.40 26.46 -2.53
C GLN A 41 25.71 26.18 -1.20
N LEU A 42 26.09 26.87 -0.12
CA LEU A 42 25.47 26.73 1.19
C LEU A 42 23.99 27.16 1.18
N LYS A 43 23.67 28.30 0.55
CA LYS A 43 22.28 28.75 0.37
C LYS A 43 21.45 27.80 -0.50
N ASN A 44 22.04 27.20 -1.53
CA ASN A 44 21.34 26.22 -2.36
C ASN A 44 21.10 24.91 -1.60
N LEU A 45 22.08 24.48 -0.80
CA LEU A 45 21.96 23.31 0.08
C LEU A 45 20.87 23.53 1.14
N GLU A 46 20.86 24.69 1.82
CA GLU A 46 19.81 25.03 2.79
C GLU A 46 18.41 25.04 2.16
N LYS A 47 18.28 25.55 0.94
CA LYS A 47 17.01 25.48 0.18
C LYS A 47 16.62 24.05 -0.16
N GLU A 48 17.57 23.21 -0.54
CA GLU A 48 17.31 21.81 -0.85
C GLU A 48 16.93 21.01 0.41
N ILE A 49 17.59 21.27 1.55
CA ILE A 49 17.25 20.68 2.85
C ILE A 49 15.82 21.05 3.24
N ARG A 50 15.46 22.34 3.17
CA ARG A 50 14.09 22.81 3.47
C ARG A 50 13.05 22.15 2.56
N ALA A 51 13.31 22.10 1.26
CA ALA A 51 12.39 21.46 0.30
C ALA A 51 12.23 19.95 0.56
N ARG A 52 13.29 19.26 0.97
CA ARG A 52 13.21 17.83 1.36
C ARG A 52 12.50 17.62 2.69
N ASP A 53 12.70 18.51 3.66
CA ASP A 53 11.99 18.47 4.94
C ASP A 53 10.50 18.69 4.76
N GLU A 54 10.10 19.67 3.96
CA GLU A 54 8.70 19.92 3.60
C GLU A 54 8.09 18.69 2.91
N LYS A 55 8.80 18.10 1.94
CA LYS A 55 8.36 16.88 1.25
C LYS A 55 8.27 15.67 2.19
N ARG A 56 9.19 15.54 3.17
CA ARG A 56 9.12 14.47 4.19
C ARG A 56 7.86 14.61 5.02
N VAL A 57 7.58 15.81 5.53
CA VAL A 57 6.39 16.08 6.34
C VAL A 57 5.11 15.84 5.54
N GLU A 58 5.09 16.19 4.26
CA GLU A 58 3.95 15.91 3.38
C GLU A 58 3.73 14.41 3.16
N LEU A 59 4.80 13.65 2.89
CA LEU A 59 4.73 12.18 2.74
C LEU A 59 4.30 11.50 4.05
N GLU A 60 4.74 12.00 5.20
CA GLU A 60 4.35 11.49 6.51
C GLU A 60 2.86 11.70 6.77
N LYS A 61 2.33 12.90 6.47
CA LYS A 61 0.88 13.18 6.52
C LYS A 61 0.08 12.26 5.59
N GLN A 62 0.56 12.02 4.37
CA GLN A 62 -0.09 11.10 3.43
C GLN A 62 -0.09 9.65 3.97
N ALA A 63 1.01 9.19 4.55
CA ALA A 63 1.11 7.86 5.14
C ALA A 63 0.14 7.67 6.32
N GLU A 64 0.00 8.68 7.18
CA GLU A 64 -0.97 8.68 8.28
C GLU A 64 -2.41 8.66 7.77
N GLN A 65 -2.75 9.48 6.76
CA GLN A 65 -4.07 9.48 6.15
C GLN A 65 -4.42 8.10 5.57
N ILE A 66 -3.51 7.47 4.83
CA ILE A 66 -3.70 6.12 4.29
C ILE A 66 -3.88 5.10 5.42
N ALA A 67 -3.10 5.20 6.50
CA ALA A 67 -3.24 4.31 7.65
C ALA A 67 -4.62 4.43 8.32
N THR A 68 -5.12 5.66 8.50
CA THR A 68 -6.46 5.88 9.07
C THR A 68 -7.58 5.37 8.15
N GLN A 69 -7.47 5.59 6.83
CA GLN A 69 -8.42 5.06 5.84
C GLN A 69 -8.45 3.53 5.86
N ARG A 70 -7.29 2.87 5.91
CA ARG A 70 -7.20 1.40 6.02
C ARG A 70 -7.85 0.87 7.30
N ARG A 71 -7.64 1.54 8.44
CA ARG A 71 -8.29 1.16 9.70
C ARG A 71 -9.81 1.30 9.60
N LYS A 72 -10.31 2.43 9.07
CA LYS A 72 -11.75 2.64 8.85
C LYS A 72 -12.35 1.57 7.92
N LEU A 73 -11.69 1.29 6.79
CA LEU A 73 -12.11 0.25 5.86
C LEU A 73 -12.18 -1.12 6.55
N GLN A 74 -11.15 -1.47 7.33
CA GLN A 74 -11.12 -2.74 8.06
C GLN A 74 -12.23 -2.84 9.11
N LEU A 75 -12.51 -1.76 9.86
CA LEU A 75 -13.61 -1.72 10.82
C LEU A 75 -14.97 -1.87 10.12
N ASN A 76 -15.16 -1.20 8.98
CA ASN A 76 -16.39 -1.33 8.19
C ASN A 76 -16.59 -2.76 7.68
N MET A 77 -15.53 -3.42 7.20
CA MET A 77 -15.59 -4.82 6.77
C MET A 77 -15.95 -5.75 7.92
N ILE A 78 -15.36 -5.56 9.10
CA ILE A 78 -15.67 -6.36 10.29
C ILE A 78 -17.12 -6.15 10.70
N PHE A 79 -17.57 -4.89 10.73
CA PHE A 79 -18.95 -4.55 11.08
C PHE A 79 -19.96 -5.20 10.14
N ILE A 80 -19.74 -5.14 8.81
CA ILE A 80 -20.62 -5.80 7.83
C ILE A 80 -20.57 -7.33 7.98
N ALA A 81 -19.39 -7.90 8.21
CA ALA A 81 -19.26 -9.34 8.46
C ALA A 81 -20.03 -9.79 9.71
N GLU A 82 -20.03 -8.97 10.77
CA GLU A 82 -20.83 -9.22 11.97
C GLU A 82 -22.34 -9.11 11.69
N GLN A 83 -22.76 -8.12 10.88
CA GLN A 83 -24.16 -8.00 10.46
C GLN A 83 -24.63 -9.22 9.64
N ILE A 84 -23.82 -9.69 8.70
CA ILE A 84 -24.10 -10.90 7.92
C ILE A 84 -24.26 -12.10 8.85
N ARG A 85 -23.31 -12.32 9.77
CA ARG A 85 -23.38 -13.43 10.73
C ARG A 85 -24.62 -13.35 11.63
N ALA A 86 -24.97 -12.16 12.10
CA ALA A 86 -26.16 -11.95 12.91
C ALA A 86 -27.45 -12.23 12.11
N ASN A 87 -27.47 -11.84 10.84
CA ASN A 87 -28.58 -12.11 9.92
C ASN A 87 -28.73 -13.62 9.65
N GLU A 88 -27.64 -14.34 9.37
CA GLU A 88 -27.64 -15.80 9.19
C GLU A 88 -28.18 -16.53 10.43
N GLN A 89 -27.76 -16.11 11.64
CA GLN A 89 -28.33 -16.65 12.88
C GLN A 89 -29.82 -16.36 13.02
N ARG A 90 -30.28 -15.19 12.56
CA ARG A 90 -31.70 -14.83 12.56
C ARG A 90 -32.48 -15.69 11.57
N GLN A 91 -31.98 -15.92 10.36
CA GLN A 91 -32.60 -16.80 9.36
C GLN A 91 -32.76 -18.22 9.88
N ILE A 92 -31.71 -18.79 10.51
CA ILE A 92 -31.79 -20.12 11.14
C ILE A 92 -32.90 -20.18 12.20
N LYS A 93 -33.04 -19.14 13.03
CA LYS A 93 -34.11 -19.07 14.04
C LYS A 93 -35.49 -18.93 13.42
N ILE A 94 -35.63 -18.18 12.33
CA ILE A 94 -36.90 -18.03 11.61
C ILE A 94 -37.30 -19.35 10.98
N ASN A 95 -36.40 -20.01 10.24
CA ASN A 95 -36.66 -21.30 9.60
C ASN A 95 -37.08 -22.37 10.60
N LYS A 96 -36.34 -22.52 11.72
CA LYS A 96 -36.72 -23.46 12.79
C LYS A 96 -38.13 -23.23 13.34
N LYS A 97 -38.53 -21.96 13.50
CA LYS A 97 -39.89 -21.61 13.95
C LYS A 97 -40.92 -21.86 12.87
N LEU A 98 -40.59 -21.57 11.62
CA LEU A 98 -41.46 -21.78 10.47
C LEU A 98 -41.74 -23.28 10.30
N ASP A 99 -40.72 -24.12 10.39
CA ASP A 99 -40.85 -25.58 10.38
C ASP A 99 -41.78 -26.05 11.51
N ALA A 100 -41.55 -25.59 12.74
CA ALA A 100 -42.41 -25.92 13.87
C ALA A 100 -43.87 -25.49 13.67
N LEU A 101 -44.11 -24.29 13.10
CA LEU A 101 -45.46 -23.80 12.80
C LEU A 101 -46.14 -24.58 11.67
N LEU A 102 -45.37 -25.03 10.67
CA LEU A 102 -45.89 -25.86 9.59
C LEU A 102 -46.28 -27.25 10.10
N THR A 103 -45.47 -27.83 11.00
CA THR A 103 -45.81 -29.12 11.63
C THR A 103 -47.06 -29.00 12.51
N THR A 104 -47.17 -27.95 13.33
CA THR A 104 -48.40 -27.77 14.15
C THR A 104 -49.61 -27.51 13.28
N GLN A 105 -49.47 -26.76 12.18
CA GLN A 105 -50.53 -26.57 11.21
C GLN A 105 -50.99 -27.90 10.60
N SER A 106 -50.07 -28.77 10.17
CA SER A 106 -50.44 -30.06 9.58
C SER A 106 -51.14 -30.97 10.59
N ASP A 107 -50.66 -31.00 11.83
CA ASP A 107 -51.23 -31.84 12.89
C ASP A 107 -52.65 -31.39 13.25
N LEU A 108 -52.86 -30.08 13.34
CA LEU A 108 -54.15 -29.49 13.65
C LEU A 108 -55.15 -29.68 12.51
N LEU A 109 -54.72 -29.60 11.24
CA LEU A 109 -55.54 -29.94 10.08
C LEU A 109 -55.94 -31.43 10.08
N ALA A 110 -55.01 -32.33 10.41
CA ALA A 110 -55.32 -33.75 10.53
C ALA A 110 -56.32 -34.03 11.67
N ALA A 111 -56.17 -33.36 12.81
CA ALA A 111 -57.10 -33.45 13.94
C ALA A 111 -58.50 -32.92 13.58
N LEU A 112 -58.60 -31.78 12.90
CA LEU A 112 -59.87 -31.23 12.42
C LEU A 112 -60.56 -32.16 11.42
N ASN A 113 -59.81 -32.79 10.51
CA ASN A 113 -60.35 -33.78 9.59
C ASN A 113 -60.90 -35.00 10.34
N LYS A 114 -60.17 -35.49 11.35
CA LYS A 114 -60.64 -36.59 12.20
C LYS A 114 -61.92 -36.23 12.96
N ASP A 115 -61.97 -35.03 13.53
CA ASP A 115 -63.17 -34.51 14.21
C ASP A 115 -64.37 -34.40 13.26
N ARG A 116 -64.15 -33.94 12.02
CA ARG A 116 -65.19 -33.89 10.97
C ARG A 116 -65.74 -35.28 10.64
N VAL A 117 -64.87 -36.29 10.47
CA VAL A 117 -65.32 -37.66 10.21
C VAL A 117 -66.13 -38.19 11.40
N ASN A 118 -65.64 -38.03 12.62
CA ASN A 118 -66.34 -38.49 13.83
C ASN A 118 -67.73 -37.83 13.97
N LEU A 119 -67.82 -36.50 13.75
CA LEU A 119 -69.10 -35.79 13.77
C LEU A 119 -70.07 -36.31 12.71
N SER A 120 -69.59 -36.57 11.49
CA SER A 120 -70.44 -37.13 10.44
C SER A 120 -70.99 -38.52 10.79
N GLN A 121 -70.18 -39.37 11.45
CA GLN A 121 -70.60 -40.69 11.92
C GLN A 121 -71.62 -40.59 13.06
N SER A 122 -71.41 -39.70 14.03
CA SER A 122 -72.33 -39.46 15.13
C SER A 122 -73.68 -38.90 14.64
N LEU A 123 -73.66 -37.95 13.69
CA LEU A 123 -74.88 -37.42 13.08
C LEU A 123 -75.62 -38.49 12.27
N ALA A 124 -74.91 -39.34 11.54
CA ALA A 124 -75.51 -40.46 10.82
C ALA A 124 -76.15 -41.49 11.78
N ALA A 125 -75.51 -41.77 12.93
CA ALA A 125 -76.06 -42.63 13.96
C ALA A 125 -77.32 -42.02 14.60
N LEU A 126 -77.31 -40.71 14.88
CA LEU A 126 -78.46 -39.97 15.41
C LEU A 126 -79.65 -39.97 14.44
N GLN A 127 -79.40 -39.72 13.16
CA GLN A 127 -80.44 -39.73 12.12
C GLN A 127 -81.03 -41.13 11.90
N ARG A 128 -80.22 -42.18 12.03
CA ARG A 128 -80.71 -43.58 12.00
C ARG A 128 -81.59 -43.88 13.21
N PHE A 129 -81.23 -43.39 14.39
CA PHE A 129 -82.02 -43.55 15.61
C PHE A 129 -83.37 -42.83 15.53
N GLU A 130 -83.40 -41.58 15.04
CA GLU A 130 -84.63 -40.81 14.82
C GLU A 130 -85.61 -41.59 13.90
N LYS A 131 -85.11 -42.12 12.77
CA LYS A 131 -85.91 -42.92 11.84
C LYS A 131 -86.36 -44.28 12.39
N SER A 132 -85.72 -44.79 13.44
CA SER A 132 -86.06 -46.08 14.05
C SER A 132 -87.09 -45.99 15.17
N THR A 133 -87.60 -44.80 15.50
CA THR A 133 -88.67 -44.63 16.50
C THR A 133 -90.01 -45.08 15.88
N PRO A 134 -90.68 -46.12 16.42
CA PRO A 134 -91.90 -46.64 15.82
C PRO A 134 -93.01 -45.57 15.77
N PRO A 135 -93.78 -45.50 14.67
CA PRO A 135 -94.82 -44.49 14.49
C PRO A 135 -95.85 -44.55 15.62
N ALA A 136 -96.26 -43.39 16.13
CA ALA A 136 -97.12 -43.20 17.31
C ALA A 136 -98.49 -43.92 17.27
N LEU A 137 -98.84 -44.57 16.17
CA LEU A 137 -100.08 -45.32 15.99
C LEU A 137 -99.97 -46.83 16.35
N ALA A 138 -98.81 -47.31 16.80
CA ALA A 138 -98.60 -48.71 17.21
C ALA A 138 -97.82 -48.87 18.53
N VAL A 139 -98.17 -48.09 19.56
CA VAL A 139 -97.40 -48.00 20.82
C VAL A 139 -98.05 -48.86 21.92
N ARG A 140 -97.31 -49.82 22.47
CA ARG A 140 -97.66 -50.52 23.74
C ARG A 140 -97.27 -49.62 24.94
N PRO A 141 -97.84 -49.81 26.14
CA PRO A 141 -97.48 -49.03 27.34
C PRO A 141 -95.96 -49.01 27.64
N ASP A 142 -95.25 -50.08 27.27
CA ASP A 142 -93.79 -50.20 27.45
C ASP A 142 -92.98 -49.38 26.42
N ASP A 143 -93.48 -49.17 25.21
CA ASP A 143 -92.81 -48.40 24.13
C ASP A 143 -92.73 -46.89 24.45
N ALA A 144 -93.71 -46.36 25.20
CA ALA A 144 -93.68 -44.97 25.67
C ALA A 144 -92.51 -44.73 26.65
N LEU A 145 -92.15 -45.74 27.44
CA LEU A 145 -91.06 -45.69 28.41
C LEU A 145 -89.69 -45.81 27.73
N GLU A 146 -89.59 -46.59 26.65
CA GLU A 146 -88.41 -46.62 25.76
C GLU A 146 -88.19 -45.28 25.04
N GLY A 147 -89.26 -44.62 24.59
CA GLY A 147 -89.20 -43.27 24.01
C GLY A 147 -88.65 -42.23 24.99
N ILE A 148 -89.09 -42.25 26.24
CA ILE A 148 -88.59 -41.34 27.29
C ILE A 148 -87.12 -41.64 27.63
N ARG A 149 -86.72 -42.91 27.73
CA ARG A 149 -85.32 -43.31 27.95
C ARG A 149 -84.42 -42.89 26.79
N GLY A 150 -84.89 -43.03 25.55
CA GLY A 150 -84.21 -42.55 24.34
C GLY A 150 -84.07 -41.02 24.33
N ALA A 151 -85.14 -40.29 24.67
CA ALA A 151 -85.11 -38.82 24.79
C ALA A 151 -84.17 -38.33 25.90
N LEU A 152 -84.13 -39.02 27.04
CA LEU A 152 -83.20 -38.71 28.14
C LEU A 152 -81.74 -39.00 27.75
N ALA A 153 -81.50 -40.09 27.03
CA ALA A 153 -80.18 -40.39 26.47
C ALA A 153 -79.74 -39.31 25.45
N MET A 154 -80.66 -38.80 24.61
CA MET A 154 -80.39 -37.68 23.71
C MET A 154 -80.10 -36.37 24.44
N ALA A 155 -80.85 -36.08 25.51
CA ALA A 155 -80.60 -34.92 26.36
C ALA A 155 -79.20 -34.95 27.00
N GLY A 156 -78.63 -36.14 27.23
CA GLY A 156 -77.25 -36.31 27.70
C GLY A 156 -76.17 -36.11 26.64
N ILE A 157 -76.48 -36.27 25.35
CA ILE A 157 -75.51 -36.15 24.23
C ILE A 157 -75.39 -34.71 23.72
N VAL A 158 -76.46 -33.92 23.78
CA VAL A 158 -76.42 -32.53 23.30
C VAL A 158 -75.33 -31.68 23.98
N PRO A 159 -75.12 -31.75 25.31
CA PRO A 159 -74.03 -31.03 25.97
C PRO A 159 -72.64 -31.46 25.49
N SER A 160 -72.40 -32.76 25.27
CA SER A 160 -71.10 -33.25 24.80
C SER A 160 -70.84 -32.87 23.34
N LEU A 161 -71.88 -32.81 22.50
CA LEU A 161 -71.78 -32.28 21.14
C LEU A 161 -71.46 -30.79 21.13
N LYS A 162 -72.10 -30.00 22.01
CA LYS A 162 -71.80 -28.57 22.17
C LYS A 162 -70.34 -28.35 22.58
N GLN A 163 -69.86 -29.09 23.58
CA GLN A 163 -68.46 -29.02 24.00
C GLN A 163 -67.51 -29.34 22.83
N LYS A 164 -67.85 -30.35 22.00
CA LYS A 164 -67.03 -30.70 20.84
C LYS A 164 -67.01 -29.62 19.76
N VAL A 165 -68.14 -28.96 19.52
CA VAL A 165 -68.23 -27.82 18.60
C VAL A 165 -67.38 -26.64 19.11
N ASP A 166 -67.45 -26.34 20.41
CA ASP A 166 -66.63 -25.29 21.04
C ASP A 166 -65.12 -25.60 20.90
N GLU A 167 -64.71 -26.85 21.09
CA GLU A 167 -63.31 -27.29 20.84
C GLU A 167 -62.89 -27.10 19.38
N ILE A 168 -63.76 -27.42 18.41
CA ILE A 168 -63.47 -27.27 16.98
C ILE A 168 -63.34 -25.79 16.62
N HIS A 169 -64.21 -24.92 17.16
CA HIS A 169 -64.09 -23.48 16.98
C HIS A 169 -62.76 -22.97 17.53
N ALA A 170 -62.38 -23.35 18.75
CA ALA A 170 -61.09 -22.97 19.33
C ALA A 170 -59.89 -23.42 18.47
N ARG A 171 -59.94 -24.63 17.92
CA ARG A 171 -58.90 -25.13 17.00
C ARG A 171 -58.85 -24.37 15.67
N LEU A 172 -60.00 -23.98 15.11
CA LEU A 172 -60.05 -23.16 13.89
C LEU A 172 -59.48 -21.76 14.13
N ASP A 173 -59.73 -21.17 15.30
CA ASP A 173 -59.14 -19.90 15.69
C ASP A 173 -57.62 -20.01 15.84
N GLU A 174 -57.14 -21.08 16.47
CA GLU A 174 -55.71 -21.41 16.56
C GLU A 174 -55.08 -21.58 15.17
N LEU A 175 -55.73 -22.31 14.25
CA LEU A 175 -55.27 -22.47 12.87
C LEU A 175 -55.12 -21.13 12.15
N SER A 176 -56.10 -20.24 12.32
CA SER A 176 -56.07 -18.89 11.72
C SER A 176 -54.92 -18.06 12.29
N ALA A 177 -54.65 -18.17 13.60
CA ALA A 177 -53.54 -17.52 14.26
C ALA A 177 -52.19 -18.05 13.76
N ILE A 178 -52.03 -19.37 13.66
CA ILE A 178 -50.83 -20.02 13.11
C ILE A 178 -50.59 -19.59 11.66
N ARG A 179 -51.63 -19.57 10.81
CA ARG A 179 -51.52 -19.09 9.42
C ARG A 179 -51.00 -17.65 9.34
N ARG A 180 -51.55 -16.75 10.16
CA ARG A 180 -51.05 -15.36 10.24
C ARG A 180 -49.60 -15.29 10.70
N GLN A 181 -49.21 -16.14 11.65
CA GLN A 181 -47.81 -16.22 12.09
C GLN A 181 -46.90 -16.73 10.97
N ILE A 182 -47.28 -17.76 10.22
CA ILE A 182 -46.50 -18.30 9.10
C ILE A 182 -46.24 -17.20 8.06
N VAL A 183 -47.28 -16.49 7.62
CA VAL A 183 -47.14 -15.40 6.64
C VAL A 183 -46.20 -14.31 7.16
N LYS A 184 -46.35 -13.92 8.44
CA LYS A 184 -45.45 -12.93 9.06
C LYS A 184 -44.00 -13.43 9.10
N ARG A 185 -43.76 -14.71 9.40
CA ARG A 185 -42.40 -15.29 9.43
C ARG A 185 -41.79 -15.41 8.04
N GLN A 186 -42.59 -15.71 7.01
CA GLN A 186 -42.15 -15.71 5.62
C GLN A 186 -41.71 -14.30 5.21
N GLN A 187 -42.50 -13.27 5.51
CA GLN A 187 -42.10 -11.88 5.27
C GLN A 187 -40.82 -11.49 6.04
N GLU A 188 -40.73 -11.87 7.32
CA GLU A 188 -39.50 -11.64 8.11
C GLU A 188 -38.27 -12.36 7.52
N LEU A 189 -38.46 -13.51 6.86
CA LEU A 189 -37.41 -14.27 6.18
C LEU A 189 -37.01 -13.59 4.87
N ASP A 190 -37.96 -13.19 4.05
CA ASP A 190 -37.72 -12.50 2.78
C ASP A 190 -36.95 -11.18 3.02
N ASP A 191 -37.35 -10.40 4.02
CA ASP A 191 -36.65 -9.19 4.46
C ASP A 191 -35.21 -9.49 4.93
N ALA A 192 -35.02 -10.62 5.61
CA ALA A 192 -33.70 -11.04 6.08
C ALA A 192 -32.80 -11.48 4.93
N LEU A 193 -33.36 -12.16 3.92
CA LEU A 193 -32.65 -12.55 2.70
C LEU A 193 -32.24 -11.33 1.88
N ALA A 194 -33.16 -10.39 1.64
CA ALA A 194 -32.85 -9.14 0.92
C ALA A 194 -31.75 -8.31 1.62
N LYS A 195 -31.78 -8.25 2.96
CA LYS A 195 -30.70 -7.60 3.74
C LYS A 195 -29.37 -8.34 3.60
N ALA A 196 -29.37 -9.67 3.63
CA ALA A 196 -28.15 -10.47 3.49
C ALA A 196 -27.51 -10.28 2.11
N GLU A 197 -28.31 -10.21 1.05
CA GLU A 197 -27.83 -9.90 -0.30
C GLU A 197 -27.21 -8.50 -0.38
N SER A 198 -27.87 -7.49 0.19
CA SER A 198 -27.35 -6.12 0.25
C SER A 198 -26.03 -6.04 1.01
N ASP A 199 -25.92 -6.71 2.16
CA ASP A 199 -24.72 -6.68 2.98
C ASP A 199 -23.56 -7.47 2.36
N ARG A 200 -23.84 -8.61 1.69
CA ARG A 200 -22.84 -9.34 0.89
C ARG A 200 -22.32 -8.50 -0.27
N ALA A 201 -23.19 -7.83 -1.01
CA ALA A 201 -22.78 -6.94 -2.10
C ALA A 201 -21.90 -5.78 -1.60
N LYS A 202 -22.20 -5.20 -0.43
CA LYS A 202 -21.34 -4.19 0.21
C LYS A 202 -20.00 -4.77 0.65
N LEU A 203 -19.99 -5.98 1.22
CA LEU A 203 -18.74 -6.61 1.62
C LEU A 203 -17.85 -6.89 0.41
N ASP A 204 -18.43 -7.42 -0.67
CA ASP A 204 -17.71 -7.73 -1.91
C ASP A 204 -17.10 -6.47 -2.54
N SER A 205 -17.82 -5.34 -2.54
CA SER A 205 -17.29 -4.08 -3.04
C SER A 205 -16.12 -3.56 -2.19
N LEU A 206 -16.20 -3.64 -0.86
CA LEU A 206 -15.10 -3.25 0.04
C LEU A 206 -13.89 -4.19 -0.08
N VAL A 207 -14.13 -5.49 -0.28
CA VAL A 207 -13.06 -6.47 -0.53
C VAL A 207 -12.37 -6.15 -1.86
N ALA A 208 -13.14 -5.87 -2.92
CA ALA A 208 -12.60 -5.49 -4.22
C ALA A 208 -11.79 -4.19 -4.16
N GLU A 209 -12.30 -3.16 -3.49
CA GLU A 209 -11.59 -1.89 -3.26
C GLU A 209 -10.26 -2.12 -2.53
N LYS A 210 -10.29 -2.92 -1.45
CA LYS A 210 -9.07 -3.29 -0.70
C LYS A 210 -8.07 -4.02 -1.59
N GLN A 211 -8.52 -5.01 -2.35
CA GLN A 211 -7.65 -5.82 -3.22
C GLN A 211 -7.02 -4.97 -4.33
N GLN A 212 -7.77 -4.08 -4.96
CA GLN A 212 -7.26 -3.15 -5.98
C GLN A 212 -6.22 -2.19 -5.37
N ALA A 213 -6.52 -1.59 -4.22
CA ALA A 213 -5.59 -0.70 -3.53
C ALA A 213 -4.31 -1.42 -3.06
N GLU A 214 -4.40 -2.69 -2.68
CA GLU A 214 -3.24 -3.52 -2.37
C GLU A 214 -2.44 -3.91 -3.62
N ALA A 215 -3.09 -4.19 -4.75
CA ALA A 215 -2.43 -4.51 -6.02
C ALA A 215 -1.63 -3.32 -6.56
N VAL A 216 -2.22 -2.11 -6.58
CA VAL A 216 -1.54 -0.87 -7.00
C VAL A 216 -0.30 -0.63 -6.15
N ARG A 217 -0.42 -0.70 -4.82
CA ARG A 217 0.73 -0.53 -3.92
C ARG A 217 1.82 -1.58 -4.08
N ARG A 218 1.44 -2.85 -4.33
CA ARG A 218 2.41 -3.91 -4.61
C ARG A 218 3.17 -3.64 -5.91
N GLN A 219 2.50 -3.13 -6.94
CA GLN A 219 3.13 -2.77 -8.19
C GLN A 219 4.09 -1.58 -8.03
N GLU A 220 3.67 -0.53 -7.32
CA GLU A 220 4.53 0.62 -6.99
C GLU A 220 5.77 0.19 -6.20
N ALA A 221 5.61 -0.64 -5.17
CA ALA A 221 6.73 -1.18 -4.39
C ALA A 221 7.68 -2.03 -5.24
N ALA A 222 7.15 -2.83 -6.19
CA ALA A 222 7.97 -3.60 -7.12
C ALA A 222 8.76 -2.70 -8.09
N ASN A 223 8.14 -1.63 -8.60
CA ASN A 223 8.76 -0.64 -9.47
C ASN A 223 9.88 0.12 -8.73
N GLU A 224 9.61 0.57 -7.50
CA GLU A 224 10.60 1.27 -6.66
C GLU A 224 11.78 0.34 -6.33
N GLN A 225 11.52 -0.93 -5.98
CA GLN A 225 12.57 -1.91 -5.73
C GLN A 225 13.42 -2.19 -6.97
N ALA A 226 12.81 -2.19 -8.16
CA ALA A 226 13.55 -2.30 -9.42
C ALA A 226 14.43 -1.07 -9.68
N ALA A 227 13.92 0.14 -9.41
CA ALA A 227 14.67 1.39 -9.52
C ALA A 227 15.86 1.43 -8.55
N ILE A 228 15.66 1.06 -7.29
CA ILE A 228 16.72 0.96 -6.28
C ILE A 228 17.80 -0.03 -6.72
N LYS A 229 17.43 -1.21 -7.24
CA LYS A 229 18.38 -2.19 -7.77
C LYS A 229 19.22 -1.62 -8.92
N GLN A 230 18.60 -0.89 -9.85
CA GLN A 230 19.31 -0.24 -10.96
C GLN A 230 20.27 0.85 -10.48
N LEU A 231 19.85 1.68 -9.52
CA LEU A 231 20.71 2.72 -8.93
C LEU A 231 21.90 2.10 -8.17
N ALA A 232 21.67 1.04 -7.39
CA ALA A 232 22.72 0.31 -6.70
C ALA A 232 23.72 -0.32 -7.69
N ALA A 233 23.25 -0.91 -8.79
CA ALA A 233 24.10 -1.45 -9.84
C ALA A 233 24.95 -0.35 -10.52
N LYS A 234 24.35 0.81 -10.83
CA LYS A 234 25.07 1.98 -11.38
C LYS A 234 26.15 2.48 -10.41
N ALA A 235 25.82 2.62 -9.13
CA ALA A 235 26.77 3.05 -8.10
C ALA A 235 27.94 2.05 -7.95
N LYS A 236 27.66 0.74 -7.99
CA LYS A 236 28.69 -0.31 -7.99
C LYS A 236 29.61 -0.20 -9.21
N ASN A 237 29.05 -0.06 -10.41
CA ASN A 237 29.83 0.10 -11.64
C ASN A 237 30.73 1.34 -11.62
N LEU A 238 30.23 2.47 -11.09
CA LEU A 238 31.02 3.69 -10.92
C LEU A 238 32.16 3.49 -9.92
N LYS A 239 31.90 2.84 -8.78
CA LYS A 239 32.92 2.50 -7.80
C LYS A 239 34.00 1.59 -8.39
N ASP A 240 33.59 0.59 -9.17
CA ASP A 240 34.51 -0.32 -9.87
C ASP A 240 35.34 0.42 -10.94
N LEU A 241 34.76 1.42 -11.61
CA LEU A 241 35.48 2.26 -12.57
C LEU A 241 36.51 3.15 -11.88
N VAL A 242 36.14 3.82 -10.79
CA VAL A 242 37.05 4.68 -10.00
C VAL A 242 38.23 3.86 -9.49
N THR A 243 37.98 2.71 -8.88
CA THR A 243 39.05 1.84 -8.37
C THR A 243 39.97 1.31 -9.48
N LYS A 244 39.44 1.01 -10.68
CA LYS A 244 40.26 0.64 -11.84
C LYS A 244 41.13 1.79 -12.32
N LEU A 245 40.60 3.02 -12.36
CA LEU A 245 41.36 4.21 -12.77
C LEU A 245 42.45 4.56 -11.75
N GLU A 246 42.16 4.46 -10.45
CA GLU A 246 43.15 4.64 -9.38
C GLU A 246 44.27 3.61 -9.47
N LYS A 247 43.94 2.32 -9.69
CA LYS A 247 44.96 1.26 -9.89
C LYS A 247 45.82 1.52 -11.13
N ARG A 248 45.24 1.99 -12.24
CA ARG A 248 46.01 2.36 -13.45
C ARG A 248 46.95 3.53 -13.16
N ARG A 249 46.47 4.58 -12.50
CA ARG A 249 47.30 5.73 -12.08
C ARG A 249 48.43 5.30 -11.14
N ALA A 250 48.16 4.44 -10.17
CA ALA A 250 49.18 3.94 -9.24
C ALA A 250 50.24 3.06 -9.95
N LYS A 251 49.84 2.21 -10.90
CA LYS A 251 50.79 1.45 -11.73
C LYS A 251 51.64 2.34 -12.62
N GLN A 252 51.03 3.35 -13.24
CA GLN A 252 51.73 4.31 -14.09
C GLN A 252 52.72 5.16 -13.27
N HIS A 253 52.37 5.52 -12.03
CA HIS A 253 53.25 6.21 -11.10
C HIS A 253 54.43 5.32 -10.62
N ASN A 254 54.20 4.02 -10.37
CA ASN A 254 55.25 3.08 -9.97
C ASN A 254 56.20 2.64 -11.09
N GLN A 255 55.88 2.89 -12.37
CA GLN A 255 56.82 2.65 -13.49
C GLN A 255 57.96 3.67 -13.53
N ILE A 256 57.79 4.82 -12.87
CA ILE A 256 58.90 5.74 -12.59
C ILE A 256 59.72 5.08 -11.47
N LYS A 257 60.68 4.22 -11.81
CA LYS A 257 61.63 3.68 -10.81
C LYS A 257 62.24 4.88 -10.09
N GLY A 258 62.31 4.86 -8.76
CA GLY A 258 62.84 6.02 -8.03
C GLY A 258 64.26 6.36 -8.50
N PHE A 259 64.48 7.62 -8.91
CA PHE A 259 65.76 8.15 -9.42
C PHE A 259 66.97 7.70 -8.57
N SER A 260 66.77 7.60 -7.25
CA SER A 260 67.77 7.14 -6.28
C SER A 260 68.34 5.75 -6.53
N ARG A 261 67.60 4.83 -7.19
CA ARG A 261 68.06 3.46 -7.48
C ARG A 261 68.88 3.36 -8.78
N THR A 262 68.93 4.42 -9.58
CA THR A 262 69.64 4.46 -10.87
C THR A 262 71.00 5.16 -10.78
N ARG A 263 71.47 5.47 -9.56
CA ARG A 263 72.78 6.13 -9.32
C ARG A 263 73.92 5.36 -10.02
N GLY A 264 74.73 6.07 -10.79
CA GLY A 264 75.87 5.52 -11.52
C GLY A 264 75.54 4.82 -12.84
N LYS A 265 74.26 4.65 -13.20
CA LYS A 265 73.82 3.99 -14.45
C LYS A 265 73.05 4.92 -15.40
N LEU A 266 73.02 6.21 -15.09
CA LEU A 266 72.33 7.20 -15.92
C LEU A 266 73.21 7.60 -17.11
N PRO A 267 72.65 7.66 -18.32
CA PRO A 267 73.37 8.24 -19.47
C PRO A 267 73.65 9.72 -19.19
N LEU A 268 74.78 10.21 -19.67
CA LEU A 268 75.09 11.63 -19.60
C LEU A 268 74.08 12.39 -20.47
N PRO A 269 73.57 13.56 -20.01
CA PRO A 269 72.57 14.34 -20.75
C PRO A 269 73.07 14.84 -22.11
N VAL A 270 74.39 14.93 -22.27
CA VAL A 270 75.04 15.40 -23.50
C VAL A 270 76.45 14.79 -23.62
N SER A 271 76.90 14.54 -24.86
CA SER A 271 78.25 14.05 -25.15
C SER A 271 79.25 15.23 -25.13
N GLY A 272 80.15 15.25 -24.14
CA GLY A 272 81.12 16.34 -23.97
C GLY A 272 82.17 16.06 -22.90
N LYS A 273 83.11 17.01 -22.70
CA LYS A 273 84.18 16.88 -21.70
C LYS A 273 83.70 17.44 -20.35
N LEU A 274 83.72 16.62 -19.30
CA LEU A 274 83.35 17.02 -17.95
C LEU A 274 84.42 17.98 -17.38
N LEU A 275 84.04 19.21 -17.06
CA LEU A 275 84.96 20.25 -16.55
C LEU A 275 85.07 20.23 -15.02
N SER A 276 84.04 19.76 -14.30
CA SER A 276 84.05 19.69 -12.83
C SER A 276 83.29 18.47 -12.32
N ARG A 277 83.88 17.75 -11.36
CA ARG A 277 83.30 16.58 -10.68
C ARG A 277 82.66 17.07 -9.38
N PRO A 278 81.45 16.58 -9.02
CA PRO A 278 80.69 17.13 -7.89
C PRO A 278 81.39 17.01 -6.52
N GLU A 279 82.36 16.11 -6.36
CA GLU A 279 83.10 15.92 -5.09
C GLU A 279 84.24 16.92 -4.85
N THR A 280 84.54 17.80 -5.82
CA THR A 280 85.64 18.80 -5.71
C THR A 280 85.19 20.22 -5.38
N ILE A 281 83.92 20.44 -5.03
CA ILE A 281 83.44 21.78 -4.62
C ILE A 281 83.86 22.02 -3.15
N ARG A 282 84.97 22.73 -2.95
CA ARG A 282 85.32 23.34 -1.66
C ARG A 282 84.24 24.36 -1.31
N LYS A 283 83.73 24.32 -0.07
CA LYS A 283 82.64 25.16 0.48
C LYS A 283 82.87 26.69 0.47
N ASN A 284 83.95 27.20 -0.12
CA ASN A 284 84.34 28.62 0.01
C ASN A 284 84.46 29.33 -1.34
N THR A 285 83.40 29.35 -2.14
CA THR A 285 83.22 30.35 -3.20
C THR A 285 81.79 30.89 -3.08
N GLU A 286 81.65 32.21 -2.89
CA GLU A 286 80.37 32.94 -2.70
C GLU A 286 79.47 32.97 -3.95
N SER A 287 79.64 32.02 -4.85
CA SER A 287 78.77 31.73 -5.97
C SER A 287 78.60 30.22 -6.02
N GLY A 288 77.87 29.69 -5.03
CA GLY A 288 77.61 28.26 -4.83
C GLY A 288 76.74 27.68 -5.94
N ARG A 289 77.33 27.50 -7.12
CA ARG A 289 76.69 26.81 -8.23
C ARG A 289 76.87 25.31 -8.07
N GLU A 290 75.80 24.65 -7.66
CA GLU A 290 75.77 23.21 -7.47
C GLU A 290 75.49 22.52 -8.81
N GLY A 291 76.34 21.58 -9.23
CA GLY A 291 76.10 20.79 -10.43
C GLY A 291 77.36 20.29 -11.13
N ALA A 292 77.14 19.43 -12.12
CA ALA A 292 78.19 18.96 -13.02
C ALA A 292 78.19 19.82 -14.30
N TYR A 293 79.38 20.28 -14.71
CA TYR A 293 79.56 21.09 -15.92
C TYR A 293 80.15 20.27 -17.05
N ILE A 294 79.45 20.19 -18.19
CA ILE A 294 79.88 19.42 -19.37
C ILE A 294 80.09 20.41 -20.53
N LEU A 295 81.32 20.52 -21.03
CA LEU A 295 81.65 21.33 -22.20
C LEU A 295 81.20 20.62 -23.47
N THR A 296 80.43 21.31 -24.31
CA THR A 296 79.88 20.79 -25.56
C THR A 296 79.94 21.85 -26.65
N ARG A 297 79.72 21.47 -27.92
CA ARG A 297 79.60 22.44 -29.03
C ARG A 297 78.26 23.19 -28.92
N ALA A 298 78.23 24.42 -29.43
CA ALA A 298 76.99 25.20 -29.50
C ALA A 298 75.88 24.42 -30.23
N GLN A 299 74.63 24.56 -29.77
CA GLN A 299 73.42 23.91 -30.32
C GLN A 299 73.38 22.37 -30.26
N THR A 300 74.03 21.74 -29.26
CA THR A 300 73.91 20.28 -29.06
C THR A 300 72.59 19.91 -28.38
N LEU A 301 71.96 18.82 -28.83
CA LEU A 301 70.75 18.27 -28.22
C LEU A 301 71.02 17.79 -26.78
N VAL A 302 70.29 18.34 -25.81
CA VAL A 302 70.31 17.89 -24.41
C VAL A 302 69.18 16.91 -24.22
N THR A 303 69.52 15.67 -23.84
CA THR A 303 68.54 14.61 -23.60
C THR A 303 68.34 14.43 -22.10
N ALA A 304 67.09 14.16 -21.66
CA ALA A 304 66.79 13.89 -20.27
C ALA A 304 67.48 12.57 -19.83
N PRO A 305 68.30 12.56 -18.76
CA PRO A 305 68.95 11.34 -18.27
C PRO A 305 67.97 10.28 -17.75
N TYR A 306 66.74 10.67 -17.39
CA TYR A 306 65.74 9.82 -16.77
C TYR A 306 64.31 10.30 -17.08
N ASP A 307 63.34 9.38 -17.05
CA ASP A 307 61.93 9.71 -17.19
C ASP A 307 61.48 10.67 -16.07
N ALA A 308 61.11 11.88 -16.45
CA ALA A 308 60.73 12.95 -15.54
C ALA A 308 59.67 13.85 -16.18
N GLN A 309 58.97 14.62 -15.34
CA GLN A 309 58.03 15.64 -15.78
C GLN A 309 58.72 17.01 -15.79
N VAL A 310 58.62 17.75 -16.90
CA VAL A 310 59.14 19.12 -16.99
C VAL A 310 58.26 20.03 -16.13
N LEU A 311 58.80 20.53 -15.03
CA LEU A 311 58.11 21.48 -14.16
C LEU A 311 58.35 22.93 -14.57
N TYR A 312 59.45 23.21 -15.27
CA TYR A 312 59.86 24.56 -15.66
C TYR A 312 60.72 24.55 -16.94
N ALA A 313 60.46 25.49 -17.85
CA ALA A 313 61.27 25.74 -19.05
C ALA A 313 61.27 27.25 -19.36
N GLY A 314 62.37 27.94 -19.03
CA GLY A 314 62.54 29.39 -19.18
C GLY A 314 63.88 29.88 -18.61
N PRO A 315 64.22 31.17 -18.74
CA PRO A 315 65.44 31.73 -18.15
C PRO A 315 65.37 31.67 -16.63
N PHE A 316 66.29 30.91 -16.01
CA PHE A 316 66.34 30.72 -14.56
C PHE A 316 67.57 31.42 -13.97
N ARG A 317 67.36 32.61 -13.39
CA ARG A 317 68.40 33.40 -12.69
C ARG A 317 69.65 33.52 -13.58
N ASP A 318 70.82 33.15 -13.05
CA ASP A 318 72.13 33.22 -13.70
C ASP A 318 72.56 31.89 -14.37
N TYR A 319 71.62 30.96 -14.63
CA TYR A 319 71.89 29.63 -15.20
C TYR A 319 71.60 29.51 -16.70
N GLY A 320 71.30 30.63 -17.38
CA GLY A 320 71.01 30.69 -18.82
C GLY A 320 71.53 31.96 -19.44
#